data_AF-A0A1B6DPL7-F1
#
_entry.id   AF-A0A1B6DPL7-F1
#
_cell.length_a   1.000
_cell.length_b   1.000
_cell.length_c   1.000
_cell.angle_alpha   90.00
_cell.angle_beta   90.00
_cell.angle_gamma   90.00
#
_symmetry.space_group_name_H-M   'P 1'
#
loop_
_entity.id
_entity.type
_entity.pdbx_description
1 polymer ?
#
loop_
_entity_poly.entity_id
_entity_poly.type
_entity_poly.pdbx_seq_one_letter_code
_entity_poly.pdbx_strand_id
1 'polypeptide(L)'
;MEFNKNHLTVYSNLPQADYEGWLSKQESTKFLKKWFSLKGNILFYFQKSSDKEPLGIIILEGCSIELDECNNEFGFRIAFLGPQNKSLILIAEDHDSRIQWFTALSTANFSNMKYHISELQRQLDKRNKTTGLSFDCASYEIGGHIIKVDRFGNVNRATPFEDIERDIHGNFQDILVFQEVFWKMGPKLSPCALVFLGDYVDRGNYSCEVVAYLFAQKILNPQKVFLLRGNHEDRNIQKSYSFYKECLEKFKNDGYLVWEMINQVFDVMPIAGIIDKSIFVCHGGIPSPSTCPAVEVINDIPCPLQNPTQDSFLARELMWNDPVRPEYMSEEIMKSTHKQGFIFNLRRGTGHCFTGEALDLFLKINDLSHVIRAHEVKSVGFQIQQGGKLLTVFSSSGYCGGVNEAACILLEGKKIRIIQLNTS
;
A
#
# COMPACT_ATOMS: atom_id res chain seq x y z
N MET A 1 -10.84 17.97 -13.86
CA MET A 1 -10.50 19.37 -14.19
C MET A 1 -10.66 19.53 -15.69
N GLU A 2 -11.53 20.43 -16.16
CA GLU A 2 -11.46 20.88 -17.55
C GLU A 2 -10.29 21.85 -17.67
N PHE A 3 -9.22 21.43 -18.35
CA PHE A 3 -8.07 22.28 -18.60
C PHE A 3 -8.43 23.38 -19.62
N ASN A 4 -8.09 24.62 -19.31
CA ASN A 4 -8.35 25.77 -20.18
C ASN A 4 -7.49 25.67 -21.45
N LYS A 5 -8.15 25.42 -22.60
CA LYS A 5 -7.51 25.18 -23.91
C LYS A 5 -6.49 26.26 -24.29
N ASN A 6 -6.69 27.51 -23.89
CA ASN A 6 -5.79 28.62 -24.23
C ASN A 6 -4.40 28.49 -23.59
N HIS A 7 -4.28 27.90 -22.40
CA HIS A 7 -2.98 27.71 -21.74
C HIS A 7 -2.16 26.57 -22.36
N LEU A 8 -2.82 25.53 -22.87
CA LEU A 8 -2.18 24.38 -23.49
C LEU A 8 -1.56 24.73 -24.85
N THR A 9 -2.24 25.57 -25.65
CA THR A 9 -1.70 26.07 -26.93
C THR A 9 -0.48 26.97 -26.73
N VAL A 10 -0.43 27.76 -25.66
CA VAL A 10 0.75 28.57 -25.34
C VAL A 10 1.93 27.66 -24.96
N TYR A 11 1.68 26.66 -24.11
CA TYR A 11 2.71 25.72 -23.66
C TYR A 11 3.24 24.82 -24.79
N SER A 12 2.37 24.36 -25.69
CA SER A 12 2.75 23.55 -26.85
C SER A 12 3.68 24.28 -27.82
N ASN A 13 3.69 25.63 -27.82
CA ASN A 13 4.53 26.45 -28.69
C ASN A 13 5.83 26.97 -28.04
N LEU A 14 6.16 26.55 -26.81
CA LEU A 14 7.43 26.93 -26.17
C LEU A 14 8.64 26.46 -27.00
N PRO A 15 9.70 27.26 -27.14
CA PRO A 15 10.78 26.98 -28.09
C PRO A 15 11.69 25.80 -27.73
N GLN A 16 11.63 25.28 -26.50
CA GLN A 16 12.47 24.18 -26.03
C GLN A 16 11.60 22.96 -25.74
N ALA A 17 11.63 21.97 -26.64
CA ALA A 17 11.07 20.65 -26.39
C ALA A 17 12.16 19.69 -25.92
N ASP A 18 11.77 18.72 -25.10
CA ASP A 18 12.69 17.68 -24.61
C ASP A 18 13.02 16.68 -25.72
N TYR A 19 12.04 16.39 -26.58
CA TYR A 19 12.23 15.59 -27.79
C TYR A 19 11.09 15.82 -28.78
N GLU A 20 11.38 15.85 -30.10
CA GLU A 20 10.38 15.99 -31.15
C GLU A 20 10.70 15.11 -32.36
N GLY A 21 9.67 14.74 -33.12
CA GLY A 21 9.86 13.91 -34.30
C GLY A 21 8.56 13.33 -34.85
N TRP A 22 8.68 12.56 -35.93
CA TRP A 22 7.54 11.88 -36.54
C TRP A 22 7.29 10.52 -35.88
N LEU A 23 6.02 10.23 -35.61
CA LEU A 23 5.56 8.89 -35.25
C LEU A 23 4.26 8.59 -36.00
N SER A 24 4.04 7.31 -36.30
CA SER A 24 2.77 6.85 -36.85
C SER A 24 1.86 6.40 -35.70
N LYS A 25 0.74 7.09 -35.53
CA LYS A 25 -0.23 6.87 -34.45
C LYS A 25 -1.39 6.02 -34.94
N GLN A 26 -1.78 5.01 -34.16
CA GLN A 26 -2.95 4.20 -34.47
C GLN A 26 -4.25 5.03 -34.31
N GLU A 27 -5.07 5.04 -35.35
CA GLU A 27 -6.42 5.61 -35.37
C GLU A 27 -7.39 4.59 -35.99
N SER A 28 -8.21 3.97 -35.15
CA SER A 28 -9.05 2.83 -35.51
C SER A 28 -8.21 1.65 -36.08
N THR A 29 -8.25 1.41 -37.39
CA THR A 29 -7.53 0.31 -38.06
C THR A 29 -6.34 0.78 -38.90
N LYS A 30 -6.03 2.08 -38.92
CA LYS A 30 -4.95 2.66 -39.74
C LYS A 30 -3.95 3.41 -38.88
N PHE A 31 -2.71 3.46 -39.35
CA PHE A 31 -1.66 4.28 -38.75
C PHE A 31 -1.51 5.57 -39.56
N LEU A 32 -1.60 6.71 -38.87
CA LEU A 32 -1.43 8.02 -39.47
C LEU A 32 -0.18 8.69 -38.92
N LYS A 33 0.68 9.18 -39.82
CA LYS A 33 1.89 9.91 -39.47
C LYS A 33 1.54 11.28 -38.89
N LYS A 34 2.07 11.58 -37.71
CA LYS A 34 1.85 12.83 -36.96
C LYS A 34 3.18 13.34 -36.41
N TRP A 35 3.29 14.66 -36.23
CA TRP A 35 4.44 15.26 -35.56
C TRP A 35 4.18 15.26 -34.06
N PHE A 36 5.13 14.77 -33.27
CA PHE A 36 5.05 14.72 -31.82
C PHE A 36 6.09 15.64 -31.18
N SER A 37 5.71 16.29 -30.09
CA SER A 37 6.58 17.16 -29.30
C SER A 37 6.39 16.86 -27.82
N LEU A 38 7.45 16.39 -27.16
CA LEU A 38 7.48 16.07 -25.74
C LEU A 38 7.99 17.26 -24.94
N LYS A 39 7.21 17.69 -23.94
CA LYS A 39 7.58 18.79 -23.03
C LYS A 39 7.19 18.45 -21.60
N GLY A 40 8.17 18.20 -20.75
CA GLY A 40 7.99 17.65 -19.41
C GLY A 40 7.28 16.30 -19.47
N ASN A 41 6.14 16.20 -18.81
CA ASN A 41 5.29 15.00 -18.78
C ASN A 41 4.11 15.04 -19.77
N ILE A 42 4.11 15.98 -20.73
CA ILE A 42 3.04 16.14 -21.71
C ILE A 42 3.59 15.92 -23.12
N LEU A 43 2.96 15.02 -23.85
CA LEU A 43 3.26 14.71 -25.24
C LEU A 43 2.17 15.31 -26.13
N PHE A 44 2.55 16.29 -26.94
CA PHE A 44 1.68 16.96 -27.90
C PHE A 44 1.79 16.28 -29.27
N TYR A 45 0.71 16.25 -30.04
CA TYR A 45 0.77 15.81 -31.44
C TYR A 45 0.00 16.71 -32.39
N PHE A 46 0.54 16.84 -33.60
CA PHE A 46 0.13 17.80 -34.64
C PHE A 46 -0.04 17.09 -35.99
N GLN A 47 -0.76 17.71 -36.92
CA GLN A 47 -0.82 17.20 -38.29
C GLN A 47 0.52 17.40 -39.00
N LYS A 48 1.16 18.55 -38.80
CA LYS A 48 2.47 18.93 -39.34
C LYS A 48 3.32 19.62 -38.28
N SER A 49 4.63 19.61 -38.46
CA SER A 49 5.58 20.30 -37.55
C SER A 49 5.44 21.82 -37.52
N SER A 50 4.82 22.43 -38.54
CA SER A 50 4.57 23.87 -38.62
C SER A 50 3.29 24.33 -37.90
N ASP A 51 2.47 23.40 -37.43
CA ASP A 51 1.16 23.72 -36.86
C ASP A 51 1.33 24.28 -35.44
N LYS A 52 0.60 25.35 -35.11
CA LYS A 52 0.64 25.99 -33.79
C LYS A 52 -0.36 25.42 -32.79
N GLU A 53 -1.41 24.76 -33.28
CA GLU A 53 -2.43 24.15 -32.44
C GLU A 53 -2.29 22.64 -32.44
N PRO A 54 -2.14 21.99 -31.27
CA PRO A 54 -2.05 20.54 -31.20
C PRO A 54 -3.41 19.92 -31.54
N LEU A 55 -3.38 18.81 -32.30
CA LEU A 55 -4.55 17.98 -32.55
C LEU A 55 -5.02 17.26 -31.28
N GLY A 56 -4.09 17.02 -30.36
CA GLY A 56 -4.39 16.48 -29.05
C GLY A 56 -3.16 16.42 -28.17
N ILE A 57 -3.41 16.00 -26.94
CA ILE A 57 -2.41 15.90 -25.89
C ILE A 57 -2.49 14.52 -25.25
N ILE A 58 -1.33 14.04 -24.82
CA ILE A 58 -1.17 12.80 -24.08
C ILE A 58 -0.41 13.17 -22.81
N ILE A 59 -1.05 12.95 -21.66
CA ILE A 59 -0.42 13.16 -20.36
C ILE A 59 0.25 11.84 -19.99
N LEU A 60 1.57 11.86 -19.78
CA LEU A 60 2.37 10.66 -19.50
C LEU A 60 2.37 10.26 -18.01
N GLU A 61 1.61 10.97 -17.19
CA GLU A 61 1.45 10.63 -15.77
C GLU A 61 0.68 9.31 -15.64
N GLY A 62 1.28 8.33 -14.95
CA GLY A 62 0.66 7.03 -14.72
C GLY A 62 0.54 6.14 -15.98
N CYS A 63 1.42 6.31 -16.97
CA CYS A 63 1.51 5.38 -18.11
C CYS A 63 2.79 4.53 -18.07
N SER A 64 2.72 3.30 -18.59
CA SER A 64 3.89 2.48 -18.94
C SER A 64 4.21 2.64 -20.43
N ILE A 65 5.50 2.60 -20.76
CA ILE A 65 5.98 2.53 -22.14
C ILE A 65 6.49 1.10 -22.36
N GLU A 66 5.88 0.39 -23.30
CA GLU A 66 6.13 -1.04 -23.56
C GLU A 66 6.54 -1.25 -25.01
N LEU A 67 7.43 -2.20 -25.28
CA LEU A 67 7.77 -2.58 -26.65
C LEU A 67 6.64 -3.44 -27.24
N ASP A 68 6.26 -3.18 -28.49
CA ASP A 68 5.27 -3.98 -29.21
C ASP A 68 5.97 -5.04 -30.07
N GLU A 69 6.64 -5.99 -29.42
CA GLU A 69 7.55 -6.95 -30.07
C GLU A 69 6.84 -7.95 -31.00
N CYS A 70 5.53 -8.12 -30.89
CA CYS A 70 4.79 -9.18 -31.60
C CYS A 70 3.97 -8.69 -32.81
N ASN A 71 3.66 -7.38 -32.90
CA ASN A 71 2.63 -6.92 -33.84
C ASN A 71 3.10 -5.88 -34.86
N ASN A 72 4.08 -5.02 -34.52
CA ASN A 72 4.47 -3.91 -35.38
C ASN A 72 5.99 -3.69 -35.35
N GLU A 73 6.63 -3.73 -36.54
CA GLU A 73 8.05 -3.43 -36.68
C GLU A 73 8.33 -1.98 -36.23
N PHE A 74 9.27 -1.79 -35.30
CA PHE A 74 9.56 -0.52 -34.61
C PHE A 74 8.41 0.08 -33.78
N GLY A 75 7.40 -0.73 -33.44
CA GLY A 75 6.27 -0.34 -32.61
C GLY A 75 6.60 -0.29 -31.11
N PHE A 76 5.94 0.62 -30.42
CA PHE A 76 5.87 0.67 -28.96
C PHE A 76 4.51 1.20 -28.52
N ARG A 77 4.15 0.92 -27.28
CA ARG A 77 2.84 1.20 -26.71
C ARG A 77 2.97 2.11 -25.51
N ILE A 78 2.13 3.14 -25.46
CA ILE A 78 1.85 3.90 -24.24
C ILE A 78 0.58 3.31 -23.63
N ALA A 79 0.72 2.55 -22.54
CA ALA A 79 -0.41 1.95 -21.84
C ALA A 79 -0.81 2.83 -20.65
N PHE A 80 -2.07 3.27 -20.62
CA PHE A 80 -2.61 4.05 -19.53
C PHE A 80 -3.32 3.14 -18.55
N LEU A 81 -2.95 3.24 -17.27
CA LEU A 81 -3.60 2.49 -16.19
C LEU A 81 -5.07 2.96 -16.06
N GLY A 82 -6.02 2.04 -16.28
CA GLY A 82 -7.46 2.33 -16.12
C GLY A 82 -8.41 1.30 -16.74
N PRO A 83 -9.72 1.35 -16.41
CA PRO A 83 -10.71 0.29 -16.67
C PRO A 83 -11.04 -0.01 -18.14
N GLN A 84 -10.50 0.77 -19.08
CA GLN A 84 -10.68 0.54 -20.52
C GLN A 84 -9.42 0.00 -21.22
N ASN A 85 -8.34 -0.30 -20.47
CA ASN A 85 -7.02 -0.68 -21.01
C ASN A 85 -6.65 0.14 -22.25
N LYS A 86 -6.86 1.47 -22.15
CA LYS A 86 -6.56 2.36 -23.26
C LYS A 86 -5.06 2.31 -23.46
N SER A 87 -4.69 1.91 -24.66
CA SER A 87 -3.32 1.90 -25.10
C SER A 87 -3.23 2.69 -26.38
N LEU A 88 -2.13 3.42 -26.52
CA LEU A 88 -1.79 4.08 -27.75
C LEU A 88 -0.61 3.36 -28.37
N ILE A 89 -0.80 2.80 -29.56
CA ILE A 89 0.28 2.21 -30.33
C ILE A 89 0.88 3.29 -31.23
N LEU A 90 2.20 3.46 -31.10
CA LEU A 90 3.02 4.38 -31.88
C LEU A 90 4.10 3.57 -32.60
N ILE A 91 4.38 3.93 -33.84
CA ILE A 91 5.42 3.28 -34.66
C ILE A 91 6.44 4.34 -35.06
N ALA A 92 7.72 4.07 -34.74
CA ALA A 92 8.84 4.91 -35.16
C ALA A 92 9.25 4.60 -36.61
N GLU A 93 10.03 5.49 -37.23
CA GLU A 93 10.47 5.32 -38.61
C GLU A 93 11.51 4.20 -38.77
N ASP A 94 12.32 3.99 -37.75
CA ASP A 94 13.39 3.01 -37.70
C ASP A 94 13.72 2.60 -36.26
N HIS A 95 14.64 1.66 -36.13
CA HIS A 95 15.07 1.09 -34.85
C HIS A 95 15.67 2.13 -33.88
N ASP A 96 16.50 3.04 -34.39
CA ASP A 96 17.20 4.03 -33.57
C ASP A 96 16.23 5.11 -33.09
N SER A 97 15.33 5.55 -33.98
CA SER A 97 14.21 6.43 -33.67
C SER A 97 13.30 5.82 -32.59
N ARG A 98 13.01 4.51 -32.64
CA ARG A 98 12.26 3.82 -31.59
C ARG A 98 12.97 3.91 -30.24
N ILE A 99 14.27 3.63 -30.19
CA ILE A 99 15.04 3.69 -28.94
C ILE A 99 15.04 5.10 -28.36
N GLN A 100 15.24 6.12 -29.20
CA GLN A 100 15.25 7.51 -28.77
C GLN A 100 13.89 7.94 -28.20
N TRP A 101 12.80 7.62 -28.89
CA TRP A 101 11.44 7.88 -28.40
C TRP A 101 11.13 7.13 -27.11
N PHE A 102 11.43 5.84 -27.06
CA PHE A 102 11.21 5.02 -25.87
C PHE A 102 11.96 5.58 -24.66
N THR A 103 13.23 5.97 -24.85
CA THR A 103 14.08 6.56 -23.81
C THR A 103 13.56 7.91 -23.36
N ALA A 104 13.18 8.79 -24.30
CA ALA A 104 12.67 10.12 -23.99
C ALA A 104 11.37 10.06 -23.18
N LEU A 105 10.41 9.21 -23.60
CA LEU A 105 9.13 9.04 -22.91
C LEU A 105 9.28 8.40 -21.53
N SER A 106 10.15 7.38 -21.41
CA SER A 106 10.45 6.73 -20.12
C SER A 106 11.15 7.70 -19.16
N THR A 107 12.08 8.51 -19.66
CA THR A 107 12.81 9.52 -18.88
C THR A 107 11.92 10.66 -18.43
N ALA A 108 10.97 11.10 -19.26
CA ALA A 108 9.97 12.10 -18.89
C ALA A 108 9.10 11.64 -17.72
N ASN A 109 8.68 10.37 -17.73
CA ASN A 109 7.93 9.78 -16.62
C ASN A 109 8.77 9.72 -15.33
N PHE A 110 10.04 9.27 -15.43
CA PHE A 110 10.94 9.21 -14.28
C PHE A 110 11.36 10.58 -13.74
N SER A 111 11.61 11.56 -14.61
CA SER A 111 11.95 12.93 -14.24
C SER A 111 10.79 13.64 -13.54
N ASN A 112 9.55 13.38 -13.98
CA ASN A 112 8.35 13.86 -13.30
C ASN A 112 8.26 13.27 -11.87
N MET A 113 8.56 11.99 -11.71
CA MET A 113 8.61 11.34 -10.40
C MET A 113 9.69 11.95 -9.49
N LYS A 114 10.90 12.19 -10.02
CA LYS A 114 11.98 12.90 -9.30
C LYS A 114 11.60 14.33 -8.92
N TYR A 115 10.93 15.07 -9.80
CA TYR A 115 10.47 16.44 -9.52
C TYR A 115 9.42 16.46 -8.40
N HIS A 116 8.49 15.51 -8.39
CA HIS A 116 7.53 15.38 -7.30
C HIS A 116 8.24 15.08 -5.97
N ILE A 117 9.24 14.18 -5.96
CA ILE A 117 10.04 13.88 -4.78
C ILE A 117 10.80 15.12 -4.26
N SER A 118 11.42 15.91 -5.15
CA SER A 118 12.17 17.11 -4.74
C SER A 118 11.28 18.26 -4.26
N GLU A 119 10.10 18.43 -4.88
CA GLU A 119 9.10 19.40 -4.42
C GLU A 119 8.54 19.00 -3.04
N LEU A 120 8.40 17.70 -2.77
CA LEU A 120 8.01 17.20 -1.45
C LEU A 120 9.09 17.44 -0.39
N GLN A 121 10.37 17.24 -0.73
CA GLN A 121 11.49 17.59 0.15
C GLN A 121 11.49 19.09 0.47
N ARG A 122 11.25 19.95 -0.53
CA ARG A 122 11.16 21.40 -0.35
C ARG A 122 9.98 21.81 0.55
N GLN A 123 8.84 21.13 0.43
CA GLN A 123 7.67 21.38 1.28
C GLN A 123 7.92 20.94 2.73
N LEU A 124 8.63 19.82 2.95
CA LEU A 124 9.08 19.38 4.26
C LEU A 124 10.04 20.41 4.91
N ASP A 125 11.02 20.91 4.17
CA ASP A 125 11.98 21.90 4.66
C ASP A 125 11.33 23.24 5.03
N LYS A 126 10.36 23.69 4.22
CA LYS A 126 9.57 24.89 4.51
C LYS A 126 8.69 24.71 5.75
N ARG A 127 8.10 23.53 5.92
CA ARG A 127 7.25 23.22 7.09
C ARG A 127 8.06 23.22 8.38
N ASN A 128 9.25 22.62 8.36
CA ASN A 128 10.16 22.58 9.52
C ASN A 128 10.65 23.97 9.96
N LYS A 129 10.72 24.95 9.05
CA LYS A 129 11.13 26.33 9.37
C LYS A 129 10.00 27.25 9.84
N THR A 130 8.74 26.90 9.60
CA THR A 130 7.61 27.83 9.79
C THR A 130 6.81 27.58 11.07
N THR A 131 6.86 26.38 11.67
CA THR A 131 6.00 26.04 12.82
C THR A 131 6.79 25.95 14.13
N GLY A 132 7.03 27.11 14.75
CA GLY A 132 7.29 27.24 16.20
C GLY A 132 5.99 27.28 17.02
N LEU A 133 5.00 26.45 16.68
CA LEU A 133 3.68 26.36 17.32
C LEU A 133 3.39 24.91 17.67
N SER A 134 3.05 24.69 18.95
CA SER A 134 2.60 23.42 19.50
C SER A 134 1.44 22.83 18.69
N PHE A 135 1.54 21.53 18.44
CA PHE A 135 0.55 20.74 17.74
C PHE A 135 -0.77 20.70 18.51
N ASP A 136 -1.80 21.37 18.00
CA ASP A 136 -3.19 20.94 18.27
C ASP A 136 -3.46 19.72 17.39
N CYS A 137 -3.04 18.57 17.90
CA CYS A 137 -3.43 17.27 17.40
C CYS A 137 -4.94 17.07 17.60
N ALA A 138 -5.65 16.65 16.55
CA ALA A 138 -6.61 15.58 16.76
C ALA A 138 -5.78 14.41 17.33
N SER A 139 -5.95 14.14 18.63
CA SER A 139 -5.08 13.35 19.52
C SER A 139 -4.25 12.27 18.82
N TYR A 140 -3.05 12.68 18.40
CA TYR A 140 -1.95 11.81 18.01
C TYR A 140 -1.03 11.81 19.23
N GLU A 141 -1.19 10.83 20.12
CA GLU A 141 -0.12 10.53 21.08
C GLU A 141 1.00 9.86 20.29
N ILE A 142 1.91 10.68 19.75
CA ILE A 142 3.21 10.22 19.26
C ILE A 142 3.96 9.72 20.49
N GLY A 143 3.77 8.42 20.80
CA GLY A 143 4.25 7.77 22.01
C GLY A 143 3.54 6.45 22.35
N GLY A 144 2.37 6.16 21.77
CA GLY A 144 1.64 4.90 21.99
C GLY A 144 1.71 3.93 20.81
N HIS A 145 1.76 2.63 21.10
CA HIS A 145 1.66 1.55 20.11
C HIS A 145 0.23 1.27 19.64
N ILE A 146 -0.77 1.88 20.29
CA ILE A 146 -2.16 1.89 19.83
C ILE A 146 -2.44 3.17 19.04
N ILE A 147 -2.76 3.03 17.76
CA ILE A 147 -3.39 4.11 17.00
C ILE A 147 -4.89 4.15 17.33
N LYS A 148 -5.41 5.30 17.75
CA LYS A 148 -6.85 5.55 17.83
C LYS A 148 -7.30 6.30 16.58
N VAL A 149 -8.26 5.74 15.85
CA VAL A 149 -8.89 6.38 14.69
C VAL A 149 -10.35 6.66 15.05
N ASP A 150 -10.70 7.94 15.17
CA ASP A 150 -12.04 8.41 15.51
C ASP A 150 -12.73 9.00 14.27
N ARG A 151 -13.98 8.59 14.02
CA ARG A 151 -14.85 9.11 12.96
C ARG A 151 -15.21 10.61 13.02
N PHE A 152 -14.84 11.37 14.05
CA PHE A 152 -15.40 12.72 14.26
C PHE A 152 -14.34 13.78 14.53
N GLY A 153 -14.04 14.57 13.49
CA GLY A 153 -13.50 15.93 13.59
C GLY A 153 -14.28 16.85 12.65
N ASN A 154 -15.00 17.83 13.22
CA ASN A 154 -15.93 18.77 12.58
C ASN A 154 -15.51 19.31 11.18
N VAL A 155 -16.40 19.22 10.18
CA VAL A 155 -17.25 20.32 9.62
C VAL A 155 -18.04 19.73 8.42
N ASN A 156 -19.38 19.70 8.51
CA ASN A 156 -20.37 19.57 7.43
C ASN A 156 -19.93 18.92 6.09
N ARG A 157 -20.23 17.61 5.95
CA ARG A 157 -20.41 16.75 4.76
C ARG A 157 -19.39 15.61 4.63
N ALA A 158 -19.95 14.42 4.36
CA ALA A 158 -19.37 13.09 4.18
C ALA A 158 -18.95 12.37 5.48
N THR A 159 -19.62 11.24 5.74
CA THR A 159 -19.24 10.23 6.73
C THR A 159 -17.82 9.73 6.42
N PRO A 160 -16.90 9.62 7.40
CA PRO A 160 -15.62 8.97 7.14
C PRO A 160 -15.85 7.50 6.91
N PHE A 161 -15.22 7.00 5.86
CA PHE A 161 -15.10 5.58 5.57
C PHE A 161 -13.72 5.13 6.09
N GLU A 162 -13.57 3.87 6.44
CA GLU A 162 -12.23 3.32 6.72
C GLU A 162 -12.05 2.04 5.92
N ASP A 163 -11.03 2.01 5.08
CA ASP A 163 -10.63 0.84 4.32
C ASP A 163 -9.43 0.19 5.01
N ILE A 164 -9.60 -1.07 5.36
CA ILE A 164 -8.61 -1.86 6.07
C ILE A 164 -7.96 -2.83 5.08
N GLU A 165 -6.68 -2.62 4.83
CA GLU A 165 -5.84 -3.42 3.93
C GLU A 165 -4.77 -4.18 4.72
N ARG A 166 -4.30 -5.29 4.17
CA ARG A 166 -3.49 -6.29 4.90
C ARG A 166 -2.39 -6.88 4.05
N ASP A 167 -1.66 -7.85 4.59
CA ASP A 167 -0.59 -8.66 4.00
C ASP A 167 -0.43 -8.42 2.48
N ILE A 168 0.51 -7.55 2.13
CA ILE A 168 0.80 -7.18 0.75
C ILE A 168 1.97 -8.02 0.24
N HIS A 169 2.93 -8.35 1.12
CA HIS A 169 4.04 -9.25 0.84
C HIS A 169 4.75 -8.93 -0.49
N GLY A 170 5.10 -7.66 -0.70
CA GLY A 170 5.77 -7.23 -1.92
C GLY A 170 4.97 -7.43 -3.21
N ASN A 171 3.65 -7.57 -3.13
CA ASN A 171 2.75 -7.59 -4.28
C ASN A 171 2.28 -6.17 -4.64
N PHE A 172 3.16 -5.44 -5.34
CA PHE A 172 2.88 -4.07 -5.75
C PHE A 172 1.70 -3.94 -6.73
N GLN A 173 1.43 -4.99 -7.52
CA GLN A 173 0.33 -4.98 -8.48
C GLN A 173 -1.03 -4.85 -7.76
N ASP A 174 -1.22 -5.55 -6.65
CA ASP A 174 -2.46 -5.47 -5.89
C ASP A 174 -2.67 -4.07 -5.32
N ILE A 175 -1.63 -3.41 -4.79
CA ILE A 175 -1.71 -2.02 -4.33
C ILE A 175 -2.23 -1.10 -5.44
N LEU A 176 -1.81 -1.30 -6.69
CA LEU A 176 -2.32 -0.50 -7.82
C LEU A 176 -3.81 -0.77 -8.09
N VAL A 177 -4.25 -2.02 -7.96
CA VAL A 177 -5.68 -2.37 -8.11
C VAL A 177 -6.50 -1.76 -6.99
N PHE A 178 -6.08 -1.89 -5.73
CA PHE A 178 -6.75 -1.23 -4.60
C PHE A 178 -6.78 0.29 -4.77
N GLN A 179 -5.68 0.91 -5.23
CA GLN A 179 -5.64 2.32 -5.57
C GLN A 179 -6.69 2.70 -6.61
N GLU A 180 -6.80 1.96 -7.70
CA GLU A 180 -7.79 2.24 -8.76
C GLU A 180 -9.24 2.16 -8.26
N VAL A 181 -9.51 1.30 -7.28
CA VAL A 181 -10.86 1.09 -6.74
C VAL A 181 -11.20 2.10 -5.64
N PHE A 182 -10.31 2.31 -4.67
CA PHE A 182 -10.64 3.00 -3.42
C PHE A 182 -10.07 4.41 -3.29
N TRP A 183 -8.88 4.67 -3.82
CA TRP A 183 -8.24 6.00 -3.74
C TRP A 183 -7.62 6.44 -5.06
N LYS A 184 -8.36 6.32 -6.16
CA LYS A 184 -7.90 6.67 -7.51
C LYS A 184 -7.35 8.10 -7.62
N MET A 185 -7.95 9.03 -6.89
CA MET A 185 -7.53 10.44 -6.83
C MET A 185 -6.50 10.72 -5.72
N GLY A 186 -5.95 9.67 -5.11
CA GLY A 186 -5.06 9.69 -3.95
C GLY A 186 -5.81 9.68 -2.61
N PRO A 187 -5.17 9.21 -1.51
CA PRO A 187 -5.81 9.13 -0.20
C PRO A 187 -6.29 10.48 0.35
N LYS A 188 -5.62 11.58 -0.05
CA LYS A 188 -5.99 12.95 0.35
C LYS A 188 -7.39 13.35 -0.07
N LEU A 189 -7.80 12.93 -1.26
CA LEU A 189 -9.09 13.25 -1.86
C LEU A 189 -10.11 12.13 -1.64
N SER A 190 -9.69 11.02 -1.04
CA SER A 190 -10.58 9.92 -0.69
C SER A 190 -11.35 10.24 0.60
N PRO A 191 -12.66 9.94 0.66
CA PRO A 191 -13.41 10.06 1.89
C PRO A 191 -12.97 9.01 2.92
N CYS A 192 -12.27 7.94 2.51
CA CYS A 192 -11.77 6.91 3.42
C CYS A 192 -10.44 7.25 4.08
N ALA A 193 -10.21 6.75 5.29
CA ALA A 193 -8.88 6.51 5.83
C ALA A 193 -8.44 5.08 5.50
N LEU A 194 -7.15 4.87 5.25
CA LEU A 194 -6.55 3.58 4.95
C LEU A 194 -5.79 3.08 6.18
N VAL A 195 -6.12 1.88 6.65
CA VAL A 195 -5.44 1.22 7.77
C VAL A 195 -4.82 -0.07 7.26
N PHE A 196 -3.49 -0.09 7.17
CA PHE A 196 -2.72 -1.26 6.79
C PHE A 196 -2.23 -2.01 8.02
N LEU A 197 -2.32 -3.33 7.99
CA LEU A 197 -2.18 -4.14 9.21
C LEU A 197 -0.90 -4.97 9.30
N GLY A 198 0.07 -4.71 8.43
CA GLY A 198 1.40 -5.32 8.46
C GLY A 198 1.72 -6.19 7.24
N ASP A 199 2.88 -6.83 7.28
CA ASP A 199 3.42 -7.72 6.25
C ASP A 199 3.47 -7.08 4.85
N TYR A 200 4.22 -5.98 4.78
CA TYR A 200 4.48 -5.24 3.55
C TYR A 200 5.54 -5.91 2.69
N VAL A 201 6.47 -6.60 3.34
CA VAL A 201 7.69 -7.15 2.75
C VAL A 201 7.69 -8.67 2.72
N ASP A 202 8.73 -9.21 2.07
CA ASP A 202 8.98 -10.64 1.85
C ASP A 202 7.97 -11.33 0.93
N ARG A 203 8.35 -12.53 0.45
CA ARG A 203 7.55 -13.47 -0.36
C ARG A 203 7.32 -13.02 -1.80
N GLY A 204 6.93 -11.77 -2.02
CA GLY A 204 6.90 -11.13 -3.34
C GLY A 204 8.24 -10.50 -3.73
N ASN A 205 8.27 -9.98 -4.96
CA ASN A 205 9.49 -9.44 -5.59
C ASN A 205 9.60 -7.90 -5.52
N TYR A 206 8.56 -7.22 -5.02
CA TYR A 206 8.45 -5.76 -5.04
C TYR A 206 8.27 -5.15 -3.65
N SER A 207 8.91 -5.74 -2.63
CA SER A 207 8.81 -5.25 -1.25
C SER A 207 9.34 -3.82 -1.11
N CYS A 208 10.46 -3.49 -1.78
CA CYS A 208 11.05 -2.16 -1.75
C CYS A 208 10.10 -1.09 -2.30
N GLU A 209 9.41 -1.40 -3.40
CA GLU A 209 8.46 -0.52 -4.06
C GLU A 209 7.19 -0.34 -3.21
N VAL A 210 6.67 -1.42 -2.62
CA VAL A 210 5.54 -1.38 -1.68
C VAL A 210 5.88 -0.48 -0.49
N VAL A 211 7.02 -0.69 0.17
CA VAL A 211 7.43 0.12 1.32
C VAL A 211 7.64 1.58 0.93
N ALA A 212 8.33 1.83 -0.19
CA ALA A 212 8.57 3.19 -0.67
C ALA A 212 7.25 3.93 -0.94
N TYR A 213 6.28 3.25 -1.58
CA TYR A 213 4.95 3.81 -1.84
C TYR A 213 4.20 4.09 -0.54
N LEU A 214 4.08 3.12 0.36
CA LEU A 214 3.30 3.27 1.59
C LEU A 214 3.90 4.32 2.52
N PHE A 215 5.23 4.39 2.63
CA PHE A 215 5.90 5.43 3.41
C PHE A 215 5.69 6.82 2.80
N ALA A 216 5.77 6.95 1.47
CA ALA A 216 5.44 8.21 0.81
C ALA A 216 3.98 8.61 1.09
N GLN A 217 3.03 7.67 1.00
CA GLN A 217 1.62 7.93 1.31
C GLN A 217 1.43 8.32 2.78
N LYS A 218 2.13 7.69 3.72
CA LYS A 218 2.08 8.07 5.14
C LYS A 218 2.58 9.50 5.37
N ILE A 219 3.67 9.90 4.71
CA ILE A 219 4.22 11.26 4.81
C ILE A 219 3.26 12.30 4.20
N LEU A 220 2.68 11.98 3.04
CA LEU A 220 1.75 12.86 2.32
C LEU A 220 0.40 12.99 3.04
N ASN A 221 -0.06 11.90 3.64
CA ASN A 221 -1.42 11.75 4.17
C ASN A 221 -1.40 11.22 5.61
N PRO A 222 -0.71 11.88 6.56
CA PRO A 222 -0.44 11.33 7.89
C PRO A 222 -1.70 11.08 8.73
N GLN A 223 -2.79 11.80 8.45
CA GLN A 223 -4.09 11.65 9.13
C GLN A 223 -5.04 10.67 8.42
N LYS A 224 -4.62 10.11 7.29
CA LYS A 224 -5.46 9.28 6.41
C LYS A 224 -4.85 7.92 6.15
N VAL A 225 -3.54 7.76 6.23
CA VAL A 225 -2.86 6.48 6.03
C VAL A 225 -2.23 6.06 7.34
N PHE A 226 -2.59 4.87 7.83
CA PHE A 226 -2.12 4.28 9.07
C PHE A 226 -1.49 2.94 8.74
N LEU A 227 -0.29 2.69 9.26
CA LEU A 227 0.49 1.50 8.98
C LEU A 227 0.80 0.82 10.32
N LEU A 228 0.35 -0.41 10.52
CA LEU A 228 0.76 -1.24 11.66
C LEU A 228 1.90 -2.17 11.28
N ARG A 229 2.61 -2.68 12.29
CA ARG A 229 3.71 -3.61 12.13
C ARG A 229 3.22 -5.05 12.08
N GLY A 230 3.60 -5.78 11.04
CA GLY A 230 3.39 -7.22 10.91
C GLY A 230 4.66 -8.03 11.22
N ASN A 231 4.53 -9.35 11.25
CA ASN A 231 5.62 -10.23 11.67
C ASN A 231 6.80 -10.27 10.68
N HIS A 232 6.60 -9.85 9.43
CA HIS A 232 7.67 -9.67 8.44
C HIS A 232 8.42 -8.34 8.56
N GLU A 233 7.94 -7.40 9.37
CA GLU A 233 8.67 -6.19 9.73
C GLU A 233 9.66 -6.43 10.91
N ASP A 234 10.32 -7.60 10.90
CA ASP A 234 11.34 -8.06 11.86
C ASP A 234 12.61 -8.48 11.09
N ARG A 235 13.77 -7.95 11.50
CA ARG A 235 15.06 -8.17 10.83
C ARG A 235 15.42 -9.66 10.70
N ASN A 236 15.08 -10.49 11.68
CA ASN A 236 15.42 -11.92 11.67
C ASN A 236 14.56 -12.69 10.67
N ILE A 237 13.29 -12.29 10.55
CA ILE A 237 12.35 -12.85 9.59
C ILE A 237 12.79 -12.49 8.16
N GLN A 238 13.07 -11.22 7.90
CA GLN A 238 13.49 -10.74 6.57
C GLN A 238 14.80 -11.37 6.09
N LYS A 239 15.75 -11.63 7.00
CA LYS A 239 16.99 -12.36 6.68
C LYS A 239 16.74 -13.83 6.33
N SER A 240 15.68 -14.41 6.87
CA SER A 240 15.27 -15.79 6.57
C SER A 240 14.44 -15.88 5.28
N TYR A 241 13.90 -14.76 4.80
CA TYR A 241 13.08 -14.65 3.60
C TYR A 241 13.76 -13.76 2.53
N SER A 242 12.97 -13.00 1.76
CA SER A 242 13.43 -12.40 0.50
C SER A 242 13.81 -10.93 0.62
N PHE A 243 13.29 -10.18 1.59
CA PHE A 243 13.41 -8.73 1.61
C PHE A 243 14.84 -8.24 1.81
N TYR A 244 15.58 -8.88 2.72
CA TYR A 244 17.00 -8.55 2.93
C TYR A 244 17.79 -8.74 1.62
N LYS A 245 17.58 -9.87 0.95
CA LYS A 245 18.24 -10.18 -0.32
C LYS A 245 17.79 -9.23 -1.44
N GLU A 246 16.51 -8.90 -1.49
CA GLU A 246 15.94 -7.95 -2.45
C GLU A 246 16.63 -6.58 -2.36
N CYS A 247 16.83 -6.07 -1.14
CA CYS A 247 17.53 -4.80 -0.92
C CYS A 247 18.99 -4.86 -1.42
N LEU A 248 19.72 -5.94 -1.10
CA LEU A 248 21.10 -6.15 -1.58
C LEU A 248 21.16 -6.24 -3.10
N GLU A 249 20.21 -6.93 -3.72
CA GLU A 249 20.18 -7.13 -5.16
C GLU A 249 19.83 -5.85 -5.93
N LYS A 250 18.84 -5.08 -5.46
CA LYS A 250 18.36 -3.86 -6.13
C LYS A 250 19.32 -2.68 -5.93
N PHE A 251 19.86 -2.50 -4.73
CA PHE A 251 20.66 -1.32 -4.38
C PHE A 251 22.17 -1.59 -4.27
N LYS A 252 22.61 -2.83 -4.53
CA LYS A 252 24.04 -3.23 -4.57
C LYS A 252 24.77 -2.81 -3.29
N ASN A 253 25.76 -1.92 -3.41
CA ASN A 253 26.61 -1.46 -2.30
C ASN A 253 25.79 -0.78 -1.19
N ASP A 254 24.66 -0.16 -1.53
CA ASP A 254 23.80 0.56 -0.59
C ASP A 254 22.68 -0.32 -0.01
N GLY A 255 22.55 -1.58 -0.45
CA GLY A 255 21.41 -2.42 -0.08
C GLY A 255 21.28 -2.70 1.41
N TYR A 256 22.40 -2.88 2.12
CA TYR A 256 22.38 -3.01 3.58
C TYR A 256 21.88 -1.72 4.25
N LEU A 257 22.34 -0.56 3.79
CA LEU A 257 21.95 0.74 4.32
C LEU A 257 20.45 0.98 4.10
N VAL A 258 19.95 0.72 2.89
CA VAL A 258 18.51 0.83 2.57
C VAL A 258 17.68 -0.09 3.46
N TRP A 259 18.08 -1.36 3.58
CA TRP A 259 17.39 -2.34 4.44
C TRP A 259 17.34 -1.89 5.90
N GLU A 260 18.46 -1.41 6.45
CA GLU A 260 18.52 -0.98 7.84
C GLU A 260 17.73 0.32 8.08
N MET A 261 17.77 1.28 7.15
CA MET A 261 16.95 2.50 7.24
C MET A 261 15.45 2.20 7.20
N ILE A 262 15.02 1.25 6.38
CA ILE A 262 13.62 0.80 6.37
C ILE A 262 13.25 0.15 7.72
N ASN A 263 14.13 -0.69 8.27
CA ASN A 263 13.87 -1.31 9.57
C ASN A 263 13.85 -0.30 10.72
N GLN A 264 14.62 0.78 10.67
CA GLN A 264 14.51 1.87 11.66
C GLN A 264 13.11 2.50 11.67
N VAL A 265 12.43 2.54 10.52
CA VAL A 265 11.02 2.96 10.47
C VAL A 265 10.12 1.88 11.08
N PHE A 266 10.32 0.60 10.73
CA PHE A 266 9.57 -0.51 11.33
C PHE A 266 9.69 -0.55 12.85
N ASP A 267 10.85 -0.20 13.40
CA ASP A 267 11.10 -0.19 14.85
C ASP A 267 10.20 0.77 15.63
N VAL A 268 9.69 1.81 14.97
CA VAL A 268 8.80 2.81 15.59
C VAL A 268 7.35 2.69 15.11
N MET A 269 7.03 1.66 14.32
CA MET A 269 5.67 1.44 13.86
C MET A 269 4.77 0.89 14.97
N PRO A 270 3.51 1.37 15.04
CA PRO A 270 2.54 0.86 16.00
C PRO A 270 2.16 -0.59 15.69
N ILE A 271 1.78 -1.34 16.72
CA ILE A 271 1.51 -2.78 16.64
C ILE A 271 0.01 -3.09 16.63
N ALA A 272 -0.80 -2.18 17.17
CA ALA A 272 -2.25 -2.33 17.24
C ALA A 272 -2.97 -1.01 16.97
N GLY A 273 -4.27 -1.09 16.76
CA GLY A 273 -5.14 0.07 16.64
C GLY A 273 -6.52 -0.19 17.24
N ILE A 274 -7.19 0.89 17.59
CA ILE A 274 -8.61 0.88 17.95
C ILE A 274 -9.32 1.86 17.02
N ILE A 275 -10.24 1.31 16.25
CA ILE A 275 -11.11 2.05 15.34
C ILE A 275 -12.45 2.28 16.03
N ASP A 276 -12.90 3.53 16.04
CA ASP A 276 -14.20 3.95 16.58
C ASP A 276 -14.49 3.50 18.01
N LYS A 277 -13.42 3.39 18.81
CA LYS A 277 -13.48 2.95 20.21
C LYS A 277 -14.09 1.56 20.40
N SER A 278 -14.26 0.78 19.34
CA SER A 278 -15.04 -0.46 19.37
C SER A 278 -14.41 -1.61 18.61
N ILE A 279 -13.56 -1.33 17.63
CA ILE A 279 -12.96 -2.37 16.79
C ILE A 279 -11.46 -2.38 17.04
N PHE A 280 -10.95 -3.51 17.54
CA PHE A 280 -9.52 -3.70 17.71
C PHE A 280 -8.91 -4.28 16.43
N VAL A 281 -7.79 -3.71 16.01
CA VAL A 281 -7.06 -4.14 14.82
C VAL A 281 -5.62 -4.45 15.16
N CYS A 282 -5.13 -5.56 14.64
CA CYS A 282 -3.74 -6.00 14.76
C CYS A 282 -3.37 -6.88 13.56
N HIS A 283 -2.10 -7.26 13.48
CA HIS A 283 -1.60 -8.19 12.47
C HIS A 283 -1.94 -9.66 12.81
N GLY A 284 -1.38 -10.10 13.93
CA GLY A 284 -1.50 -11.42 14.53
C GLY A 284 -2.87 -11.60 15.17
N GLY A 285 -2.94 -11.71 16.49
CA GLY A 285 -4.19 -11.97 17.18
C GLY A 285 -4.26 -11.28 18.52
N ILE A 286 -5.30 -11.59 19.28
CA ILE A 286 -5.40 -11.10 20.65
C ILE A 286 -4.25 -11.67 21.50
N PRO A 287 -3.68 -10.87 22.42
CA PRO A 287 -2.71 -11.34 23.39
C PRO A 287 -3.37 -12.10 24.55
N SER A 288 -2.58 -12.88 25.28
CA SER A 288 -3.05 -13.55 26.50
C SER A 288 -3.38 -12.52 27.60
N PRO A 289 -4.39 -12.74 28.46
CA PRO A 289 -4.64 -11.89 29.62
C PRO A 289 -3.42 -11.77 30.56
N SER A 290 -2.52 -12.74 30.55
CA SER A 290 -1.30 -12.71 31.36
C SER A 290 -0.25 -11.71 30.86
N THR A 291 -0.24 -11.43 29.55
CA THR A 291 0.69 -10.48 28.91
C THR A 291 0.02 -9.12 28.70
N CYS A 292 -1.31 -9.11 28.51
CA CYS A 292 -2.10 -7.93 28.25
C CYS A 292 -3.45 -8.02 28.99
N PRO A 293 -3.50 -7.58 30.25
CA PRO A 293 -4.74 -7.59 31.02
C PRO A 293 -5.77 -6.57 30.48
N ALA A 294 -5.30 -5.49 29.84
CA ALA A 294 -6.11 -4.48 29.18
C ALA A 294 -5.33 -3.90 28.00
N VAL A 295 -6.03 -3.47 26.94
CA VAL A 295 -5.40 -3.00 25.69
C VAL A 295 -4.48 -1.81 25.92
N GLU A 296 -4.71 -0.98 26.93
CA GLU A 296 -3.87 0.17 27.26
C GLU A 296 -2.40 -0.22 27.51
N VAL A 297 -2.14 -1.42 28.02
CA VAL A 297 -0.80 -1.97 28.30
C VAL A 297 0.03 -2.12 27.01
N ILE A 298 -0.61 -2.18 25.84
CA ILE A 298 0.10 -2.21 24.55
C ILE A 298 0.95 -0.96 24.37
N ASN A 299 0.55 0.20 24.92
CA ASN A 299 1.35 1.42 24.86
C ASN A 299 2.65 1.36 25.67
N ASP A 300 2.79 0.41 26.59
CA ASP A 300 4.00 0.22 27.41
C ASP A 300 5.06 -0.63 26.68
N ILE A 301 4.75 -1.16 25.49
CA ILE A 301 5.76 -1.84 24.67
C ILE A 301 6.90 -0.85 24.36
N PRO A 302 8.18 -1.25 24.46
CA PRO A 302 9.29 -0.36 24.15
C PRO A 302 9.18 0.23 22.72
N CYS A 303 9.56 1.49 22.56
CA CYS A 303 9.65 2.15 21.26
C CYS A 303 10.90 3.05 21.25
N PRO A 304 11.86 2.86 20.31
CA PRO A 304 11.86 1.87 19.22
C PRO A 304 12.01 0.42 19.68
N LEU A 305 11.48 -0.54 18.91
CA LEU A 305 11.53 -1.98 19.18
C LEU A 305 12.25 -2.71 18.05
N GLN A 306 13.54 -3.03 18.22
CA GLN A 306 14.35 -3.60 17.14
C GLN A 306 14.03 -5.08 16.84
N ASN A 307 13.78 -5.88 17.87
CA ASN A 307 13.46 -7.31 17.73
C ASN A 307 12.12 -7.62 18.40
N PRO A 308 10.97 -7.28 17.78
CA PRO A 308 9.66 -7.41 18.40
C PRO A 308 9.36 -8.83 18.88
N THR A 309 9.83 -9.85 18.15
CA THR A 309 9.61 -11.26 18.49
C THR A 309 10.45 -11.72 19.70
N GLN A 310 11.60 -11.09 19.97
CA GLN A 310 12.52 -11.52 21.04
C GLN A 310 12.40 -10.63 22.28
N ASP A 311 12.26 -9.33 22.08
CA ASP A 311 12.39 -8.31 23.13
C ASP A 311 11.05 -8.03 23.84
N SER A 312 9.90 -8.42 23.25
CA SER A 312 8.57 -8.20 23.84
C SER A 312 7.62 -9.37 23.61
N PHE A 313 7.24 -10.05 24.69
CA PHE A 313 6.22 -11.11 24.64
C PHE A 313 4.88 -10.62 24.11
N LEU A 314 4.49 -9.40 24.48
CA LEU A 314 3.23 -8.81 24.05
C LEU A 314 3.24 -8.46 22.55
N ALA A 315 4.32 -7.82 22.06
CA ALA A 315 4.47 -7.53 20.64
C ALA A 315 4.44 -8.82 19.81
N ARG A 316 5.18 -9.85 20.26
CA ARG A 316 5.18 -11.17 19.65
C ARG A 316 3.79 -11.78 19.54
N GLU A 317 2.99 -11.75 20.61
CA GLU A 317 1.62 -12.29 20.57
C GLU A 317 0.71 -11.51 19.61
N LEU A 318 0.78 -10.17 19.63
CA LEU A 318 0.01 -9.32 18.72
C LEU A 318 0.37 -9.53 17.24
N MET A 319 1.58 -9.99 16.94
CA MET A 319 2.07 -10.18 15.57
C MET A 319 1.99 -11.64 15.09
N TRP A 320 1.97 -12.64 15.99
CA TRP A 320 2.06 -14.05 15.63
C TRP A 320 0.88 -14.92 16.08
N ASN A 321 0.00 -14.44 16.97
CA ASN A 321 -1.11 -15.26 17.44
C ASN A 321 -2.09 -15.57 16.31
N ASP A 322 -2.70 -16.75 16.38
CA ASP A 322 -3.68 -17.24 15.40
C ASP A 322 -4.98 -17.67 16.11
N PRO A 323 -6.16 -17.61 15.48
CA PRO A 323 -7.33 -18.27 16.04
C PRO A 323 -7.16 -19.79 15.97
N VAL A 324 -7.64 -20.48 17.00
CA VAL A 324 -7.73 -21.94 16.99
C VAL A 324 -8.61 -22.40 15.82
N ARG A 325 -8.17 -23.43 15.10
CA ARG A 325 -8.99 -24.08 14.06
C ARG A 325 -9.63 -25.36 14.62
N PRO A 326 -10.90 -25.62 14.30
CA PRO A 326 -11.60 -26.83 14.74
C PRO A 326 -10.85 -28.12 14.36
N GLU A 327 -10.21 -28.14 13.19
CA GLU A 327 -9.50 -29.34 12.69
C GLU A 327 -8.28 -29.74 13.55
N TYR A 328 -7.74 -28.82 14.36
CA TYR A 328 -6.56 -29.07 15.21
C TYR A 328 -6.91 -29.20 16.69
N MET A 329 -8.20 -29.27 17.03
CA MET A 329 -8.69 -29.46 18.39
C MET A 329 -8.89 -30.95 18.70
N SER A 330 -7.82 -31.67 19.04
CA SER A 330 -7.99 -32.99 19.67
C SER A 330 -8.48 -32.83 21.11
N GLU A 331 -9.19 -33.82 21.66
CA GLU A 331 -9.60 -33.82 23.08
C GLU A 331 -8.42 -33.67 24.04
N GLU A 332 -7.23 -34.16 23.66
CA GLU A 332 -5.99 -33.99 24.43
C GLU A 332 -5.48 -32.55 24.40
N ILE A 333 -5.60 -31.85 23.27
CA ILE A 333 -5.24 -30.43 23.13
C ILE A 333 -6.23 -29.55 23.90
N MET A 334 -7.52 -29.92 23.94
CA MET A 334 -8.51 -29.26 24.79
C MET A 334 -8.24 -29.48 26.30
N LYS A 335 -7.67 -30.62 26.70
CA LYS A 335 -7.24 -30.85 28.10
C LYS A 335 -5.94 -30.13 28.44
N SER A 336 -5.07 -29.93 27.45
CA SER A 336 -3.81 -29.21 27.59
C SER A 336 -3.91 -27.71 27.30
N THR A 337 -5.12 -27.16 27.10
CA THR A 337 -5.35 -25.70 27.10
C THR A 337 -4.85 -25.13 28.43
N HIS A 338 -3.60 -24.70 28.42
CA HIS A 338 -3.00 -23.95 29.50
C HIS A 338 -3.80 -22.65 29.61
N LYS A 339 -4.54 -22.49 30.72
CA LYS A 339 -5.05 -21.22 31.26
C LYS A 339 -5.71 -20.26 30.24
N GLN A 340 -7.02 -20.07 30.38
CA GLN A 340 -7.77 -18.95 29.77
C GLN A 340 -7.96 -18.98 28.23
N GLY A 341 -7.78 -20.13 27.59
CA GLY A 341 -8.12 -20.32 26.16
C GLY A 341 -6.99 -20.02 25.17
N PHE A 342 -5.73 -20.14 25.59
CA PHE A 342 -4.55 -20.01 24.74
C PHE A 342 -3.75 -21.31 24.70
N ILE A 343 -3.26 -21.68 23.52
CA ILE A 343 -2.45 -22.90 23.30
C ILE A 343 -1.21 -22.51 22.50
N PHE A 344 -0.04 -23.09 22.78
CA PHE A 344 1.15 -22.79 21.99
C PHE A 344 0.94 -23.09 20.49
N ASN A 345 1.31 -22.13 19.63
CA ASN A 345 1.09 -22.25 18.19
C ASN A 345 2.22 -23.06 17.54
N LEU A 346 2.04 -24.38 17.50
CA LEU A 346 2.99 -25.32 16.91
C LEU A 346 3.27 -25.04 15.42
N ARG A 347 2.28 -24.52 14.68
CA ARG A 347 2.44 -24.22 13.25
C ARG A 347 3.43 -23.08 13.02
N ARG A 348 3.41 -22.06 13.89
CA ARG A 348 4.31 -20.92 13.81
C ARG A 348 5.62 -21.16 14.57
N GLY A 349 5.62 -22.09 15.52
CA GLY A 349 6.76 -22.31 16.44
C GLY A 349 6.96 -21.18 17.45
N THR A 350 5.99 -20.26 17.55
CA THR A 350 6.00 -19.09 18.44
C THR A 350 4.58 -18.57 18.60
N GLY A 351 4.33 -17.76 19.63
CA GLY A 351 2.99 -17.24 19.93
C GLY A 351 2.00 -18.34 20.32
N HIS A 352 0.72 -17.99 20.24
CA HIS A 352 -0.38 -18.83 20.71
C HIS A 352 -1.55 -18.86 19.73
N CYS A 353 -2.29 -19.97 19.75
CA CYS A 353 -3.61 -20.09 19.20
C CYS A 353 -4.64 -19.71 20.27
N PHE A 354 -5.59 -18.82 19.97
CA PHE A 354 -6.63 -18.37 20.90
C PHE A 354 -8.03 -18.90 20.54
N THR A 355 -8.80 -19.31 21.56
CA THR A 355 -10.16 -19.85 21.38
C THR A 355 -11.22 -18.74 21.27
N GLY A 356 -12.47 -19.12 20.99
CA GLY A 356 -13.59 -18.18 20.96
C GLY A 356 -13.89 -17.59 22.34
N GLU A 357 -13.71 -18.39 23.40
CA GLU A 357 -13.87 -17.93 24.79
C GLU A 357 -12.81 -16.89 25.17
N ALA A 358 -11.56 -17.08 24.72
CA ALA A 358 -10.50 -16.11 24.91
C ALA A 358 -10.82 -14.79 24.20
N LEU A 359 -11.35 -14.85 22.97
CA LEU A 359 -11.80 -13.65 22.25
C LEU A 359 -12.95 -12.95 22.98
N ASP A 360 -13.97 -13.68 23.38
CA ASP A 360 -15.13 -13.11 24.06
C ASP A 360 -14.74 -12.42 25.37
N LEU A 361 -13.79 -13.00 26.11
CA LEU A 361 -13.24 -12.41 27.31
C LEU A 361 -12.46 -11.12 26.99
N PHE A 362 -11.57 -11.16 25.99
CA PHE A 362 -10.80 -9.99 25.56
C PHE A 362 -11.71 -8.83 25.14
N LEU A 363 -12.71 -9.10 24.31
CA LEU A 363 -13.68 -8.09 23.87
C LEU A 363 -14.45 -7.50 25.06
N LYS A 364 -14.91 -8.35 25.98
CA LYS A 364 -15.67 -7.92 27.16
C LYS A 364 -14.85 -7.06 28.12
N ILE A 365 -13.59 -7.42 28.38
CA ILE A 365 -12.73 -6.67 29.30
C ILE A 365 -12.45 -5.25 28.78
N ASN A 366 -12.29 -5.12 27.46
CA ASN A 366 -11.86 -3.88 26.83
C ASN A 366 -13.02 -3.06 26.22
N ASP A 367 -14.28 -3.46 26.45
CA ASP A 367 -15.49 -2.85 25.88
C ASP A 367 -15.46 -2.73 24.34
N LEU A 368 -14.96 -3.78 23.69
CA LEU A 368 -14.83 -3.87 22.23
C LEU A 368 -15.89 -4.80 21.63
N SER A 369 -16.21 -4.58 20.36
CA SER A 369 -17.20 -5.37 19.62
C SER A 369 -16.57 -6.42 18.69
N HIS A 370 -15.47 -6.09 18.03
CA HIS A 370 -14.85 -6.94 17.01
C HIS A 370 -13.32 -6.87 17.06
N VAL A 371 -12.69 -7.95 16.61
CA VAL A 371 -11.27 -7.97 16.25
C VAL A 371 -11.16 -8.18 14.75
N ILE A 372 -10.37 -7.33 14.09
CA ILE A 372 -10.01 -7.53 12.70
C ILE A 372 -8.50 -7.81 12.64
N ARG A 373 -8.12 -8.96 12.05
CA ARG A 373 -6.74 -9.45 11.96
C ARG A 373 -6.28 -9.94 10.56
N ALA A 374 -4.97 -10.18 10.40
CA ALA A 374 -4.27 -10.47 9.14
C ALA A 374 -3.59 -11.86 9.17
N HIS A 375 -2.41 -12.03 8.56
CA HIS A 375 -1.38 -13.03 8.85
C HIS A 375 -1.69 -14.47 8.42
N GLU A 376 -2.95 -14.81 8.15
CA GLU A 376 -3.34 -16.09 7.57
C GLU A 376 -3.97 -15.89 6.19
N VAL A 377 -3.31 -16.42 5.16
CA VAL A 377 -3.89 -16.51 3.80
C VAL A 377 -5.24 -17.24 3.82
N LYS A 378 -6.23 -16.67 3.14
CA LYS A 378 -7.56 -17.25 2.94
C LYS A 378 -7.85 -17.31 1.44
N SER A 379 -8.47 -18.41 1.00
CA SER A 379 -8.71 -18.66 -0.44
C SER A 379 -9.49 -17.53 -1.11
N VAL A 380 -10.51 -16.97 -0.45
CA VAL A 380 -11.33 -15.86 -0.94
C VAL A 380 -10.87 -14.50 -0.42
N GLY A 381 -9.65 -14.40 0.09
CA GLY A 381 -9.10 -13.17 0.66
C GLY A 381 -9.61 -12.83 2.07
N PHE A 382 -10.62 -13.50 2.60
CA PHE A 382 -11.11 -13.26 3.96
C PHE A 382 -11.72 -14.49 4.63
N GLN A 383 -11.95 -14.40 5.95
CA GLN A 383 -12.71 -15.35 6.74
C GLN A 383 -13.39 -14.66 7.92
N ILE A 384 -14.65 -15.00 8.16
CA ILE A 384 -15.39 -14.61 9.37
C ILE A 384 -15.39 -15.80 10.34
N GLN A 385 -14.96 -15.57 11.58
CA GLN A 385 -14.75 -16.61 12.58
C GLN A 385 -15.41 -16.23 13.92
N GLN A 386 -15.50 -17.20 14.84
CA GLN A 386 -15.88 -16.99 16.25
C GLN A 386 -17.18 -16.19 16.42
N GLY A 387 -18.25 -16.67 15.79
CA GLY A 387 -19.57 -16.05 15.91
C GLY A 387 -19.69 -14.67 15.24
N GLY A 388 -18.81 -14.34 14.29
CA GLY A 388 -18.83 -13.06 13.57
C GLY A 388 -17.98 -11.97 14.20
N LYS A 389 -17.37 -12.23 15.36
CA LYS A 389 -16.60 -11.22 16.12
C LYS A 389 -15.14 -11.12 15.67
N LEU A 390 -14.62 -12.14 14.99
CA LEU A 390 -13.28 -12.15 14.42
C LEU A 390 -13.35 -12.12 12.89
N LEU A 391 -12.70 -11.13 12.29
CA LEU A 391 -12.54 -11.04 10.85
C LEU A 391 -11.06 -11.17 10.50
N THR A 392 -10.73 -12.16 9.69
CA THR A 392 -9.41 -12.31 9.09
C THR A 392 -9.47 -11.86 7.64
N VAL A 393 -8.63 -10.93 7.20
CA VAL A 393 -8.55 -10.53 5.79
C VAL A 393 -7.10 -10.62 5.27
N PHE A 394 -6.93 -10.74 3.96
CA PHE A 394 -5.67 -10.94 3.28
C PHE A 394 -5.76 -10.20 1.95
N SER A 395 -4.85 -9.25 1.71
CA SER A 395 -4.95 -8.31 0.59
C SER A 395 -3.92 -8.54 -0.51
N SER A 396 -3.22 -9.67 -0.50
CA SER A 396 -2.40 -10.15 -1.62
C SER A 396 -3.09 -11.33 -2.32
N SER A 397 -3.45 -11.20 -3.58
CA SER A 397 -3.87 -12.33 -4.42
C SER A 397 -2.65 -13.13 -4.89
N GLY A 398 -2.89 -14.32 -5.45
CA GLY A 398 -1.85 -15.12 -6.11
C GLY A 398 -0.66 -15.44 -5.20
N TYR A 399 -0.88 -15.47 -3.88
CA TYR A 399 0.18 -15.43 -2.89
C TYR A 399 1.09 -16.65 -3.01
N CYS A 400 2.39 -16.40 -3.16
CA CYS A 400 3.41 -17.41 -3.44
C CYS A 400 3.08 -18.32 -4.66
N GLY A 401 2.43 -17.77 -5.69
CA GLY A 401 2.00 -18.53 -6.88
C GLY A 401 0.72 -19.36 -6.65
N GLY A 402 0.01 -19.08 -5.56
CA GLY A 402 -1.29 -19.69 -5.26
C GLY A 402 -2.43 -19.14 -6.12
N VAL A 403 -3.65 -19.55 -5.77
CA VAL A 403 -4.89 -19.16 -6.45
C VAL A 403 -5.85 -18.40 -5.53
N ASN A 404 -5.34 -17.82 -4.44
CA ASN A 404 -6.17 -17.05 -3.53
C ASN A 404 -6.49 -15.67 -4.11
N GLU A 405 -7.65 -15.15 -3.71
CA GLU A 405 -8.05 -13.78 -4.02
C GLU A 405 -7.60 -12.80 -2.92
N ALA A 406 -7.71 -11.50 -3.22
CA ALA A 406 -7.46 -10.42 -2.28
C ALA A 406 -8.79 -9.83 -1.79
N ALA A 407 -8.83 -9.35 -0.55
CA ALA A 407 -9.95 -8.60 -0.03
C ALA A 407 -9.50 -7.45 0.90
N CYS A 408 -10.40 -6.50 1.14
CA CYS A 408 -10.29 -5.50 2.20
C CYS A 408 -11.60 -5.42 2.99
N ILE A 409 -11.56 -4.67 4.11
CA ILE A 409 -12.74 -4.38 4.91
C ILE A 409 -13.03 -2.89 4.87
N LEU A 410 -14.24 -2.55 4.45
CA LEU A 410 -14.78 -1.20 4.45
C LEU A 410 -15.69 -1.02 5.67
N LEU A 411 -15.32 -0.09 6.55
CA LEU A 411 -16.13 0.36 7.66
C LEU A 411 -16.91 1.61 7.23
N GLU A 412 -18.24 1.46 7.17
CA GLU A 412 -19.16 2.53 6.79
C GLU A 412 -20.23 2.66 7.87
N GLY A 413 -20.15 3.70 8.68
CA GLY A 413 -21.09 3.87 9.79
C GLY A 413 -21.02 2.66 10.75
N LYS A 414 -22.16 2.07 11.12
CA LYS A 414 -22.18 0.88 11.99
C LYS A 414 -22.11 -0.44 11.21
N LYS A 415 -21.67 -0.40 9.94
CA LYS A 415 -21.60 -1.57 9.07
C LYS A 415 -20.16 -1.92 8.76
N ILE A 416 -19.86 -3.21 8.86
CA ILE A 416 -18.63 -3.81 8.38
C ILE A 416 -18.96 -4.47 7.04
N ARG A 417 -18.30 -4.04 5.97
CA ARG A 417 -18.44 -4.63 4.63
C ARG A 417 -17.11 -5.25 4.24
N ILE A 418 -17.17 -6.41 3.60
CA ILE A 418 -15.99 -7.07 3.05
C ILE A 418 -16.07 -6.90 1.55
N ILE A 419 -14.98 -6.44 0.95
CA ILE A 419 -14.88 -6.23 -0.49
C ILE A 419 -13.77 -7.13 -1.00
N GLN A 420 -14.16 -8.11 -1.79
CA GLN A 420 -13.24 -8.99 -2.50
C GLN A 420 -12.87 -8.31 -3.82
N LEU A 421 -11.58 -8.24 -4.11
CA LEU A 421 -11.07 -7.69 -5.35
C LEU A 421 -10.53 -8.82 -6.22
N ASN A 422 -10.96 -8.82 -7.47
CA ASN A 422 -10.28 -9.60 -8.49
C ASN A 422 -9.10 -8.78 -9.00
N THR A 423 -7.89 -9.21 -8.67
CA THR A 423 -6.65 -8.56 -9.11
C THR A 423 -5.93 -9.34 -10.21
N SER A 424 -6.60 -10.34 -10.79
CA SER A 424 -6.11 -11.20 -11.88
C SER A 424 -6.16 -10.54 -13.25
#